data_AF-A0A753ETX4-F1
#
_entry.id   AF-A0A753ETX4-F1
#
_cell.length_a   1.000
_cell.length_b   1.000
_cell.length_c   1.000
_cell.angle_alpha   90.00
_cell.angle_beta   90.00
_cell.angle_gamma   90.00
#
_symmetry.space_group_name_H-M   'P 1'
#
loop_
_entity.id
_entity.type
_entity.pdbx_description
1 polymer ?
#
loop_
_entity_poly.entity_id
_entity_poly.type
_entity_poly.pdbx_seq_one_letter_code
_entity_poly.pdbx_strand_id
1 'polypeptide(L)'
;ADEVCGDGQDLARSAGRRLMMTLNLSLSLVMTPLFRPHLLALSIRLEQAGMTPVFEITEREDIRAFPQAAVFRQLAAGGLRFAVDDFGTGHAGPA
;
A
#
# COMPACT_ATOMS: atom_id res chain seq x y z
N ALA A 1 14.26 3.82 3.41
CA ALA A 1 13.91 2.44 3.03
C ALA A 1 14.80 1.44 3.75
N ASP A 2 16.13 1.64 3.73
CA ASP A 2 17.09 0.70 4.30
C ASP A 2 16.94 0.54 5.82
N GLU A 3 16.80 1.65 6.55
CA GLU A 3 16.53 1.67 8.00
C GLU A 3 15.26 0.91 8.36
N VAL A 4 14.13 1.23 7.71
CA VAL A 4 12.83 0.54 7.90
C VAL A 4 12.92 -0.96 7.60
N CYS A 5 13.69 -1.37 6.58
CA CYS A 5 13.90 -2.79 6.28
C CYS A 5 14.72 -3.48 7.37
N GLY A 6 15.75 -2.82 7.90
CA GLY A 6 16.57 -3.35 8.99
C GLY A 6 15.77 -3.54 10.27
N ASP A 7 15.11 -2.48 10.73
CA ASP A 7 14.29 -2.51 11.95
C ASP A 7 13.15 -3.53 11.84
N GLY A 8 12.49 -3.56 10.68
CA GLY A 8 11.41 -4.52 10.42
C GLY A 8 11.89 -5.97 10.42
N GLN A 9 13.10 -6.23 9.91
CA GLN A 9 13.70 -7.56 9.92
C GLN A 9 14.04 -8.02 11.33
N ASP A 10 14.62 -7.15 12.15
CA ASP A 10 14.97 -7.49 13.53
C ASP A 10 13.72 -7.70 14.38
N LEU A 11 12.67 -6.89 14.17
CA LEU A 11 11.38 -7.08 14.83
C LEU A 11 10.70 -8.39 14.39
N ALA A 12 10.72 -8.72 13.09
CA ALA A 12 10.14 -9.97 12.57
C ALA A 12 10.87 -11.21 13.11
N ARG A 13 12.21 -11.14 13.22
CA ARG A 13 13.02 -12.17 13.85
C ARG A 13 12.66 -12.34 15.33
N SER A 14 12.58 -11.24 16.07
CA SER A 14 12.20 -11.25 17.49
C SER A 14 10.80 -11.84 17.71
N ALA A 15 9.85 -11.50 16.84
CA ALA A 15 8.48 -12.01 16.90
C ALA A 15 8.33 -13.47 16.45
N GLY A 16 9.35 -14.06 15.81
CA GLY A 16 9.30 -15.41 15.25
C GLY A 16 8.26 -15.58 14.14
N ARG A 17 7.79 -14.48 13.53
CA ARG A 17 6.75 -14.48 12.48
C ARG A 17 6.89 -13.28 11.56
N ARG A 18 6.26 -13.36 10.39
CA ARG A 18 6.15 -12.20 9.49
C ARG A 18 5.29 -11.12 10.13
N LEU A 19 5.65 -9.86 9.89
CA LEU A 19 4.93 -8.70 10.40
C LEU A 19 4.19 -7.99 9.28
N MET A 20 2.96 -7.55 9.55
CA MET A 20 2.26 -6.67 8.64
C MET A 20 2.77 -5.24 8.83
N MET A 21 3.05 -4.54 7.73
CA MET A 21 3.46 -3.14 7.74
C MET A 21 2.52 -2.37 6.82
N THR A 22 1.74 -1.46 7.40
CA THR A 22 0.92 -0.52 6.64
C THR A 22 1.72 0.73 6.32
N LEU A 23 1.62 1.20 5.08
CA LEU A 23 2.34 2.37 4.58
C LEU A 23 1.33 3.32 3.94
N ASN A 24 1.19 4.51 4.51
CA ASN A 24 0.39 5.58 3.89
C ASN A 24 0.98 5.94 2.52
N LEU A 25 0.12 5.94 1.50
CA LEU A 25 0.49 6.23 0.13
C LEU A 25 -0.55 7.14 -0.51
N SER A 26 -0.10 8.25 -1.09
CA SER A 26 -0.99 9.10 -1.89
C SER A 26 -1.34 8.42 -3.23
N LEU A 27 -2.61 8.53 -3.61
CA LEU A 27 -3.15 8.14 -4.91
C LEU A 27 -2.37 8.77 -6.05
N SER A 28 -2.02 10.06 -5.93
CA SER A 28 -1.19 10.79 -6.90
C SER A 28 0.14 10.09 -7.22
N LEU A 29 0.79 9.47 -6.22
CA LEU A 29 2.02 8.70 -6.42
C LEU A 29 1.75 7.39 -7.17
N VAL A 30 0.65 6.69 -6.85
CA VAL A 30 0.24 5.50 -7.60
C VAL A 30 -0.05 5.81 -9.07
N MET A 31 -0.70 6.95 -9.31
CA MET A 31 -1.10 7.37 -10.65
C MET A 31 0.09 7.79 -11.51
N THR A 32 1.19 8.23 -10.89
CA THR A 32 2.44 8.56 -11.59
C THR A 32 3.12 7.30 -12.14
N PRO A 33 3.14 7.05 -13.47
CA PRO A 33 3.63 5.78 -14.02
C PRO A 33 5.09 5.50 -13.67
N LEU A 34 5.92 6.53 -13.62
CA LEU A 34 7.34 6.43 -13.28
C LEU A 34 7.58 6.02 -11.82
N PHE A 35 6.60 6.20 -10.93
CA PHE A 35 6.74 5.86 -9.51
C PHE A 35 6.37 4.40 -9.20
N ARG A 36 5.56 3.76 -10.06
CA ARG A 36 5.08 2.38 -9.86
C ARG A 36 6.19 1.33 -9.73
N PRO A 37 7.29 1.37 -10.52
CA PRO A 37 8.41 0.46 -10.32
C PRO A 37 9.07 0.60 -8.94
N HIS A 38 9.09 1.81 -8.38
CA HIS A 38 9.64 2.05 -7.04
C HIS A 38 8.76 1.42 -5.95
N LEU A 39 7.43 1.49 -6.09
CA LEU A 39 6.50 0.83 -5.17
C LEU A 39 6.68 -0.69 -5.19
N LEU A 40 6.82 -1.29 -6.37
CA LEU A 40 7.09 -2.72 -6.51
C LEU A 40 8.43 -3.11 -5.89
N ALA A 41 9.49 -2.36 -6.18
CA ALA A 41 10.81 -2.61 -5.61
C ALA A 41 10.80 -2.49 -4.08
N LEU A 42 10.11 -1.50 -3.53
CA LEU A 42 9.93 -1.35 -2.08
C LEU A 42 9.17 -2.54 -1.49
N SER A 43 8.07 -2.96 -2.10
CA SER A 43 7.28 -4.11 -1.66
C SER A 43 8.14 -5.37 -1.57
N ILE A 44 8.92 -5.67 -2.62
CA ILE A 44 9.82 -6.83 -2.67
C ILE A 44 10.85 -6.77 -1.53
N ARG A 45 11.47 -5.61 -1.31
CA ARG A 45 12.47 -5.44 -0.25
C ARG A 45 11.89 -5.65 1.15
N LEU A 46 10.69 -5.12 1.40
CA LEU A 46 9.98 -5.33 2.67
C LEU A 46 9.60 -6.80 2.86
N GLU A 47 9.19 -7.48 1.79
CA GLU A 47 8.92 -8.93 1.86
C GLU A 47 10.17 -9.76 2.13
N GLN A 48 11.32 -9.39 1.57
CA GLN A 48 12.61 -10.01 1.88
C GLN A 48 13.05 -9.76 3.33
N ALA A 49 12.67 -8.63 3.90
CA ALA A 49 12.88 -8.31 5.32
C ALA A 49 11.89 -9.05 6.26
N GLY A 50 11.05 -9.95 5.76
CA GLY A 50 10.09 -10.69 6.59
C GLY A 50 8.81 -9.91 6.88
N MET A 51 8.56 -8.82 6.18
CA MET A 51 7.34 -8.03 6.33
C MET A 51 6.28 -8.38 5.27
N THR A 52 5.05 -7.95 5.52
CA THR A 52 3.90 -8.04 4.61
C THR A 52 3.43 -6.62 4.39
N PRO A 53 3.96 -5.92 3.36
CA PRO A 53 3.60 -4.54 3.10
C PRO A 53 2.16 -4.44 2.60
N VAL A 54 1.45 -3.42 3.08
CA VAL A 54 0.11 -3.00 2.65
C VAL A 54 0.13 -1.49 2.46
N PHE A 55 -0.14 -1.02 1.24
CA PHE A 55 -0.19 0.39 0.92
C PHE A 55 -1.59 0.95 1.16
N GLU A 56 -1.70 1.87 2.10
CA GLU A 56 -2.96 2.46 2.50
C GLU A 56 -3.20 3.76 1.74
N ILE A 57 -4.33 3.86 1.04
CA ILE A 57 -4.76 5.05 0.32
C ILE A 57 -5.79 5.77 1.17
N THR A 58 -5.47 7.00 1.57
CA THR A 58 -6.35 7.83 2.41
C THR A 58 -7.42 8.56 1.57
N GLU A 59 -8.65 8.74 2.08
CA GLU A 59 -9.82 9.34 1.37
C GLU A 59 -9.65 10.77 0.85
N ARG A 60 -8.61 11.51 1.27
CA ARG A 60 -8.39 12.90 0.78
C ARG A 60 -8.31 12.99 -0.74
N GLU A 61 -7.96 11.90 -1.39
CA GLU A 61 -8.00 11.75 -2.84
C GLU A 61 -9.25 10.90 -3.17
N ASP A 62 -10.31 11.54 -3.70
CA ASP A 62 -11.60 10.89 -3.98
C ASP A 62 -11.43 9.69 -4.92
N ILE A 63 -11.33 8.49 -4.35
CA ILE A 63 -11.08 7.27 -5.11
C ILE A 63 -12.24 6.96 -6.07
N ARG A 64 -13.45 7.48 -5.78
CA ARG A 64 -14.65 7.34 -6.64
C ARG A 64 -14.56 8.21 -7.89
N ALA A 65 -13.80 9.30 -7.84
CA ALA A 65 -13.50 10.14 -9.00
C ALA A 65 -12.45 9.51 -9.93
N PHE A 66 -11.86 8.37 -9.57
CA PHE A 66 -10.80 7.72 -10.34
C PHE A 66 -11.28 6.45 -11.06
N PRO A 67 -11.52 6.50 -12.38
CA PRO A 67 -11.97 5.35 -13.17
C PRO A 67 -10.87 4.31 -13.45
N GLN A 68 -9.68 4.45 -12.86
CA GLN A 68 -8.49 3.66 -13.20
C GLN A 68 -8.30 2.41 -12.33
N ALA A 69 -9.38 1.70 -12.02
CA ALA A 69 -9.33 0.42 -11.29
C ALA A 69 -8.40 -0.62 -11.95
N ALA A 70 -8.18 -0.51 -13.27
CA ALA A 70 -7.22 -1.35 -14.00
C ALA A 70 -5.78 -1.18 -13.52
N VAL A 71 -5.36 0.03 -13.10
CA VAL A 71 -4.01 0.28 -12.58
C VAL A 71 -3.80 -0.47 -11.27
N PHE A 72 -4.75 -0.36 -10.34
CA PHE A 72 -4.71 -1.12 -9.09
C PHE A 72 -4.70 -2.62 -9.31
N ARG A 73 -5.48 -3.12 -10.28
CA ARG A 73 -5.48 -4.55 -10.64
C ARG A 73 -4.13 -5.00 -11.18
N GLN A 74 -3.49 -4.21 -12.04
CA GLN A 74 -2.16 -4.52 -12.58
C GLN A 74 -1.10 -4.53 -11.48
N LEU A 75 -1.14 -3.55 -10.57
CA LEU A 75 -0.21 -3.46 -9.44
C LEU A 75 -0.43 -4.62 -8.45
N ALA A 76 -1.68 -4.98 -8.18
CA ALA A 76 -2.03 -6.12 -7.33
C ALA A 76 -1.59 -7.45 -7.94
N ALA A 77 -1.72 -7.62 -9.26
CA ALA A 77 -1.17 -8.78 -9.97
C ALA A 77 0.37 -8.85 -9.87
N GLY A 78 1.03 -7.70 -9.69
CA GLY A 78 2.47 -7.61 -9.38
C GLY A 78 2.83 -7.88 -7.93
N GLY A 79 1.87 -8.22 -7.06
CA GLY A 79 2.09 -8.55 -5.65
C GLY A 79 1.89 -7.40 -4.66
N LEU A 80 1.50 -6.20 -5.11
CA LEU A 80 1.19 -5.12 -4.19
C LEU A 80 -0.16 -5.38 -3.50
N ARG A 81 -0.23 -5.04 -2.21
CA ARG A 81 -1.47 -5.07 -1.43
C ARG A 81 -1.87 -3.63 -1.13
N PHE A 82 -3.14 -3.32 -1.32
CA PHE A 82 -3.68 -2.00 -1.03
C PHE A 82 -4.78 -2.10 0.04
N ALA A 83 -4.79 -1.16 0.97
CA ALA A 83 -5.91 -0.86 1.84
C ALA A 83 -6.48 0.51 1.44
N VAL A 84 -7.75 0.73 1.73
CA VAL A 84 -8.39 2.05 1.60
C VAL A 84 -8.83 2.41 3.00
N ASP A 85 -8.30 3.50 3.53
CA ASP A 85 -8.68 4.01 4.85
C ASP A 85 -10.05 4.71 4.74
N ASP A 86 -10.76 4.72 5.86
CA ASP A 86 -12.12 5.21 6.10
C ASP A 86 -13.32 4.54 5.42
N PHE A 87 -13.40 4.19 4.13
CA PHE A 87 -14.67 3.74 3.46
C PHE A 87 -15.96 4.05 4.23
N GLY A 88 -16.16 5.32 4.58
CA GLY A 88 -17.18 5.70 5.55
C GLY A 88 -18.54 5.46 4.89
N THR A 89 -19.37 4.61 5.49
CA THR A 89 -20.81 4.53 5.17
C THR A 89 -21.56 5.79 5.63
N GLY A 90 -20.94 6.96 5.53
CA GLY A 90 -21.57 8.25 5.72
C GLY A 90 -22.72 8.37 4.73
N HIS A 91 -23.93 8.48 5.26
CA HIS A 91 -25.19 8.52 4.52
C HIS A 91 -25.10 9.30 3.20
N ALA A 92 -25.03 8.58 2.08
CA ALA A 92 -25.69 9.01 0.86
C ALA A 92 -27.20 8.78 1.05
N GLY A 93 -27.84 9.60 1.89
CA GLY A 93 -29.28 9.79 1.80
C GLY A 93 -29.57 10.55 0.51
N PRO A 94 -30.66 10.23 -0.22
CA PRO A 94 -31.02 10.99 -1.41
C PRO A 94 -31.29 12.44 -1.01
N ALA A 95 -30.62 13.39 -1.67
CA ALA A 95 -31.05 14.78 -1.73
C ALA A 95 -31.73 15.01 -3.08
#